data_AF-A0A524A7G1-F1
#
_entry.id   AF-A0A524A7G1-F1
#
_cell.length_a   1.000
_cell.length_b   1.000
_cell.length_c   1.000
_cell.angle_alpha   90.00
_cell.angle_beta   90.00
_cell.angle_gamma   90.00
#
_symmetry.space_group_name_H-M   'P 1'
#
loop_
_entity.id
_entity.type
_entity.pdbx_description
1 polymer ?
#
loop_
_entity_poly.entity_id
_entity_poly.type
_entity_poly.pdbx_seq_one_letter_code
_entity_poly.pdbx_strand_id
1 'polypeptide(L)' 'MKPPTVFLAEMTNREVEEFLKDHDTVMIPTGSTEQHGPQPELAREIDGIVAAARRDLLK' A
#
# COMPACT_ATOMS: atom_id res chain seq x y z
N MET A 1 -18.33 0.87 12.43
CA MET A 1 -17.79 1.70 11.33
C MET A 1 -16.59 0.99 10.74
N LYS A 2 -16.32 1.16 9.44
CA LYS A 2 -15.14 0.58 8.77
C LYS A 2 -13.86 1.27 9.28
N PRO A 3 -12.75 0.54 9.52
CA PRO A 3 -11.47 1.16 9.89
C PRO A 3 -10.94 2.09 8.79
N PRO A 4 -10.27 3.20 9.15
CA PRO A 4 -9.62 4.07 8.17
C PRO A 4 -8.50 3.31 7.43
N THR A 5 -8.33 3.60 6.14
CA THR A 5 -7.37 2.93 5.26
C THR A 5 -6.85 3.87 4.18
N VAL A 6 -5.67 3.56 3.65
CA VAL A 6 -5.02 4.21 2.50
C VAL A 6 -4.93 3.27 1.29
N PHE A 7 -5.48 2.06 1.39
CA PHE A 7 -5.47 1.09 0.30
C PHE A 7 -6.65 1.34 -0.64
N LEU A 8 -6.35 1.68 -1.90
CA LEU A 8 -7.37 1.98 -2.92
C LEU A 8 -8.42 0.86 -3.07
N ALA A 9 -7.98 -0.41 -3.03
CA ALA A 9 -8.87 -1.57 -3.16
C ALA A 9 -9.87 -1.72 -1.99
N GLU A 10 -9.62 -1.05 -0.88
CA GLU A 10 -10.49 -1.06 0.29
C GLU A 10 -11.46 0.13 0.28
N MET A 11 -11.32 1.10 -0.63
CA MET A 11 -12.13 2.32 -0.70
C MET A 11 -13.24 2.21 -1.75
N THR A 12 -14.39 2.79 -1.45
CA THR A 12 -15.44 3.07 -2.45
C THR A 12 -15.05 4.29 -3.28
N ASN A 13 -15.63 4.44 -4.47
CA ASN A 13 -15.39 5.62 -5.31
C ASN A 13 -15.66 6.93 -4.58
N ARG A 14 -16.71 6.98 -3.74
CA ARG A 14 -17.02 8.18 -2.93
C ARG A 14 -15.91 8.48 -1.93
N GLU A 15 -15.39 7.46 -1.23
CA GLU A 15 -14.27 7.65 -0.31
C GLU A 15 -13.00 8.13 -1.04
N VAL A 16 -12.76 7.65 -2.26
CA VAL A 16 -11.65 8.12 -3.12
C VAL A 16 -11.85 9.58 -3.53
N GLU A 17 -13.05 9.95 -3.99
CA GLU A 17 -13.39 11.34 -4.35
C GLU A 17 -13.15 12.31 -3.18
N GLU A 18 -13.51 11.90 -1.96
CA GLU A 18 -13.27 12.70 -0.75
C GLU A 18 -11.78 12.78 -0.41
N PHE A 19 -11.05 11.67 -0.50
CA PHE A 19 -9.61 11.62 -0.22
C PHE A 19 -8.79 12.52 -1.16
N LEU A 20 -9.18 12.55 -2.45
CA LEU A 20 -8.54 13.35 -3.49
C LEU A 20 -8.70 14.87 -3.33
N LYS A 21 -9.53 15.35 -2.38
CA LYS A 21 -9.64 16.79 -2.10
C LYS A 21 -8.40 17.35 -1.42
N ASP A 22 -7.71 16.51 -0.64
CA ASP A 22 -6.54 16.89 0.17
C ASP A 22 -5.25 16.16 -0.26
N HIS A 23 -5.35 15.18 -1.16
CA HIS A 23 -4.22 14.34 -1.58
C HIS A 23 -4.21 14.09 -3.10
N ASP A 24 -3.10 14.41 -3.76
CA ASP A 24 -2.95 14.22 -5.22
C ASP A 24 -1.97 13.08 -5.59
N THR A 25 -1.47 12.34 -4.61
CA THR A 25 -0.41 11.34 -4.82
C THR A 25 -0.93 9.92 -4.64
N VAL A 26 -0.64 9.06 -5.63
CA VAL A 26 -0.87 7.62 -5.56
C VAL A 26 0.47 6.90 -5.52
N MET A 27 0.68 6.07 -4.50
CA MET A 27 1.82 5.17 -4.44
C MET A 27 1.44 3.81 -5.05
N ILE A 28 2.23 3.33 -6.01
CA ILE A 28 2.08 2.00 -6.61
C ILE A 28 3.28 1.15 -6.20
N PRO A 29 3.16 0.34 -5.13
CA PRO A 29 4.24 -0.55 -4.71
C PRO A 29 4.46 -1.60 -5.80
N THR A 30 5.69 -1.66 -6.33
CA THR A 30 6.10 -2.66 -7.33
C THR A 30 7.29 -3.44 -6.80
N GLY A 31 7.16 -4.77 -6.76
CA GLY A 31 8.21 -5.69 -6.31
C GLY A 31 8.14 -7.00 -7.07
N SER A 32 8.94 -7.97 -6.63
CA SER A 32 9.04 -9.30 -7.24
C SER A 32 8.55 -10.42 -6.33
N THR A 33 8.16 -11.54 -6.94
CA THR A 33 8.05 -12.84 -6.28
C THR A 33 9.32 -13.61 -6.62
N GLU A 34 10.34 -13.49 -5.78
CA GLU A 34 11.66 -14.04 -6.09
C GLU A 34 12.32 -14.75 -4.90
N GLN A 35 13.22 -15.67 -5.22
CA GLN A 35 13.94 -16.41 -4.20
C GLN A 35 15.04 -15.53 -3.57
N HIS A 36 14.94 -15.30 -2.27
CA HIS A 36 15.85 -14.45 -1.51
C HIS A 36 16.86 -15.25 -0.65
N GLY A 37 17.07 -16.53 -0.97
CA GLY A 37 17.99 -17.42 -0.28
C GLY A 37 17.30 -18.35 0.72
N PRO A 38 18.05 -19.06 1.59
CA PRO A 38 17.51 -20.20 2.32
C PRO A 38 16.45 -19.88 3.38
N GLN A 39 16.37 -18.63 3.82
CA GLN A 39 15.58 -18.22 4.98
C GLN A 39 14.47 -17.21 4.67
N PRO A 40 14.63 -16.22 3.78
CA PRO A 40 13.61 -15.19 3.62
C PRO A 40 12.37 -15.69 2.87
N GLU A 41 11.22 -15.05 3.13
CA GLU A 41 10.00 -15.28 2.37
C GLU A 41 10.13 -14.91 0.89
N LEU A 42 9.44 -15.66 0.02
CA LEU A 42 9.44 -15.45 -1.44
C LEU A 42 8.86 -14.08 -1.86
N ALA A 43 7.99 -13.51 -1.04
CA ALA A 43 7.34 -12.21 -1.29
C ALA A 43 7.99 -11.05 -0.52
N ARG A 44 9.21 -11.25 0.02
CA ARG A 44 9.87 -10.30 0.91
C ARG A 44 9.94 -8.89 0.35
N GLU A 45 10.25 -8.76 -0.94
CA GLU A 45 10.25 -7.46 -1.60
C GLU A 45 8.89 -6.77 -1.54
N ILE A 46 7.83 -7.47 -1.97
CA ILE A 46 6.47 -6.94 -2.02
C ILE A 46 6.01 -6.53 -0.62
N ASP A 47 6.22 -7.38 0.40
CA ASP A 47 5.80 -7.08 1.77
C ASP A 47 6.54 -5.86 2.34
N GLY A 48 7.84 -5.75 2.07
CA GLY A 48 8.67 -4.63 2.51
C GLY A 48 8.23 -3.29 1.93
N ILE A 49 8.02 -3.23 0.61
CA ILE A 49 7.64 -1.98 -0.07
C ILE A 49 6.21 -1.54 0.28
N VAL A 50 5.26 -2.47 0.43
CA VAL A 50 3.88 -2.17 0.83
C VAL A 50 3.87 -1.58 2.24
N ALA A 51 4.64 -2.18 3.16
CA ALA A 51 4.76 -1.68 4.52
C ALA A 51 5.39 -0.27 4.57
N ALA A 52 6.39 0.01 3.74
CA ALA A 52 7.02 1.32 3.65
C ALA A 52 6.04 2.39 3.10
N ALA A 53 5.39 2.12 1.97
CA ALA A 53 4.42 3.02 1.35
C ALA A 53 3.27 3.37 2.30
N ARG A 54 2.73 2.37 3.01
CA ARG A 54 1.67 2.58 4.00
C ARG A 54 2.11 3.50 5.14
N ARG A 55 3.36 3.38 5.63
CA ARG A 55 3.87 4.24 6.71
C ARG A 55 4.00 5.70 6.28
N ASP A 56 4.35 5.95 5.02
CA ASP A 56 4.53 7.32 4.53
C ASP A 56 3.20 8.03 4.27
N LEU A 57 2.14 7.29 3.91
CA LEU A 57 0.79 7.83 3.71
C LEU A 57 -0.02 8.02 5.01
N LEU A 58 0.48 7.54 6.16
CA LEU A 58 -0.17 7.68 7.47
C LEU A 58 0.44 8.80 8.33
N LYS A 59 1.41 9.54 7.81
CA LYS A 59 2.01 10.72 8.46
C LYS A 59 1.28 11.98 8.07
#